data_AF-A0A1V6CXF8-F1
#
_entry.id   AF-A0A1V6CXF8-F1
#
_cell.length_a   1.000
_cell.length_b   1.000
_cell.length_c   1.000
_cell.angle_alpha   90.00
_cell.angle_beta   90.00
_cell.angle_gamma   90.00
#
_symmetry.space_group_name_H-M   'P 1'
#
loop_
_entity.id
_entity.type
_entity.pdbx_description
1 polymer ?
#
loop_
_entity_poly.entity_id
_entity_poly.type
_entity_poly.pdbx_seq_one_letter_code
_entity_poly.pdbx_strand_id
1 'polypeptide(L)'
;MKRRIQFKMWHEKTKSFTMPFELTDIGAGGAIINQFIDCEYPILTHGSKIVQFTGNKDKNGIEIYEGDFDSDGNCVLWCENCNGWEFAQLDTPTKDICIPCHRCDGNFFFEDHINDFEIAGNIFS
;
A
#
# COMPACT_ATOMS: atom_id res chain seq x y z
N MET A 1 18.82 8.90 -10.97
CA MET A 1 17.57 8.17 -11.29
C MET A 1 16.40 8.96 -10.70
N LYS A 2 15.28 9.13 -11.40
CA LYS A 2 14.10 9.84 -10.86
C LYS A 2 13.12 8.81 -10.30
N ARG A 3 12.85 8.83 -8.99
CA ARG A 3 11.82 7.97 -8.37
C ARG A 3 10.44 8.52 -8.72
N ARG A 4 9.53 7.67 -9.18
CA ARG A 4 8.11 8.01 -9.36
C ARG A 4 7.41 7.95 -8.01
N ILE A 5 6.75 9.03 -7.63
CA ILE A 5 5.90 9.10 -6.43
C ILE A 5 4.45 9.02 -6.92
N GLN A 6 3.71 8.03 -6.42
CA GLN A 6 2.35 7.73 -6.84
C GLN A 6 1.61 7.11 -5.65
N PHE A 7 0.32 7.37 -5.55
CA PHE A 7 -0.53 6.94 -4.45
C PHE A 7 -1.83 6.36 -4.99
N LYS A 8 -2.43 5.43 -4.23
CA LYS A 8 -3.85 5.07 -4.38
C LYS A 8 -4.59 5.40 -3.10
N MET A 9 -5.91 5.56 -3.19
CA MET A 9 -6.76 5.68 -2.03
C MET A 9 -7.81 4.57 -2.00
N TRP A 10 -7.87 3.83 -0.89
CA TRP A 10 -8.94 2.89 -0.58
C TRP A 10 -10.14 3.62 0.01
N HIS A 11 -11.31 3.38 -0.57
CA HIS A 11 -12.59 3.87 -0.08
C HIS A 11 -13.32 2.79 0.70
N GLU A 12 -13.51 3.02 2.00
CA GLU A 12 -14.13 2.01 2.87
C GLU A 12 -15.62 1.77 2.55
N LYS A 13 -16.35 2.80 2.11
CA LYS A 13 -17.77 2.70 1.78
C LYS A 13 -18.02 1.92 0.48
N THR A 14 -17.22 2.16 -0.55
CA THR A 14 -17.40 1.56 -1.88
C THR A 14 -16.54 0.31 -2.09
N LYS A 15 -15.63 0.01 -1.14
CA LYS A 15 -14.71 -1.12 -1.20
C LYS A 15 -13.91 -1.15 -2.51
N SER A 16 -13.35 0.01 -2.86
CA SER A 16 -12.65 0.22 -4.13
C SER A 16 -11.44 1.14 -3.97
N PHE A 17 -10.41 0.90 -4.78
CA PHE A 17 -9.31 1.85 -4.97
C PHE A 17 -9.65 2.91 -6.03
N THR A 18 -9.32 4.16 -5.76
CA THR A 18 -9.37 5.26 -6.74
C THR A 18 -7.98 5.63 -7.22
N MET A 19 -7.86 5.84 -8.54
CA MET A 19 -6.64 6.21 -9.26
C MET A 19 -6.96 7.16 -10.43
N PRO A 20 -6.11 8.16 -10.72
CA PRO A 20 -4.94 8.60 -9.94
C PRO A 20 -5.35 9.37 -8.65
N PHE A 21 -4.46 9.40 -7.65
CA PHE A 21 -4.60 10.24 -6.45
C PHE A 21 -3.37 11.14 -6.31
N GLU A 22 -3.56 12.45 -6.15
CA GLU A 22 -2.48 13.42 -6.01
C GLU A 22 -2.46 14.05 -4.60
N LEU A 23 -1.27 14.21 -4.00
CA LEU A 23 -1.17 14.78 -2.64
C LEU A 23 -1.52 16.27 -2.57
N THR A 24 -1.56 16.98 -3.70
CA THR A 24 -2.10 18.35 -3.78
C THR A 24 -3.56 18.41 -3.34
N ASP A 25 -4.23 17.26 -3.33
CA ASP A 25 -5.58 17.14 -2.79
C ASP A 25 -5.55 17.30 -1.28
N ILE A 26 -4.45 17.03 -0.57
CA ILE A 26 -4.36 17.09 0.90
C ILE A 26 -4.03 18.51 1.37
N GLY A 27 -5.00 19.16 2.00
CA GLY A 27 -4.86 20.42 2.72
C GLY A 27 -4.22 20.33 4.10
N ALA A 28 -4.05 21.50 4.73
CA ALA A 28 -3.41 21.63 6.03
C ALA A 28 -4.09 20.74 7.09
N GLY A 29 -3.30 19.92 7.78
CA GLY A 29 -3.78 18.97 8.80
C GLY A 29 -4.26 17.62 8.26
N GLY A 30 -4.00 17.29 6.99
CA GLY A 30 -4.39 16.01 6.38
C GLY A 30 -5.80 16.02 5.77
N ALA A 31 -6.49 17.16 5.77
CA ALA A 31 -7.84 17.31 5.23
C ALA A 31 -7.79 17.59 3.74
N ILE A 32 -8.41 16.77 2.89
CA ILE A 32 -8.40 16.99 1.44
C ILE A 32 -9.17 18.27 1.07
N ILE A 33 -8.50 19.24 0.42
CA ILE A 33 -9.07 20.48 -0.07
C ILE A 33 -9.23 20.35 -1.59
N ASN A 34 -10.48 20.20 -2.02
CA ASN A 34 -10.96 20.49 -3.37
C ASN A 34 -10.37 19.70 -4.56
N GLN A 35 -10.96 18.53 -4.85
CA GLN A 35 -11.22 18.13 -6.26
C GLN A 35 -12.65 17.64 -6.53
N PHE A 36 -13.51 17.55 -5.51
CA PHE A 36 -14.91 17.13 -5.68
C PHE A 36 -15.87 18.10 -5.00
N ILE A 37 -15.91 19.35 -5.49
CA ILE A 37 -16.92 20.34 -5.07
C ILE A 37 -18.35 19.89 -5.45
N ASP A 38 -18.50 18.89 -6.32
CA ASP A 38 -19.79 18.31 -6.75
C ASP A 38 -20.08 16.88 -6.25
N CYS A 39 -19.29 16.32 -5.34
CA CYS A 39 -19.66 15.05 -4.71
C CYS A 39 -20.32 15.31 -3.36
N GLU A 40 -21.56 14.85 -3.17
CA GLU A 40 -22.28 14.74 -1.89
C GLU A 40 -21.54 13.90 -0.81
N TYR A 41 -20.29 13.52 -1.03
CA TYR A 41 -19.51 12.66 -0.17
C TYR A 41 -18.22 13.36 0.26
N PRO A 42 -18.01 13.62 1.56
CA PRO A 42 -16.68 13.90 2.08
C PRO A 42 -15.85 12.63 1.88
N ILE A 43 -15.08 12.57 0.79
CA ILE A 43 -14.37 11.37 0.32
C ILE A 43 -13.26 10.91 1.30
N LEU A 44 -12.88 11.78 2.24
CA LEU A 44 -12.15 11.40 3.44
C LEU A 44 -13.07 11.32 4.66
N THR A 45 -14.06 10.44 4.61
CA THR A 45 -14.65 9.94 5.86
C THR A 45 -13.55 9.31 6.71
N HIS A 46 -13.67 9.40 8.05
CA HIS A 46 -12.96 8.53 8.98
C HIS A 46 -13.03 7.07 8.46
N GLY A 47 -11.97 6.57 7.82
CA GLY A 47 -11.96 5.23 7.22
C GLY A 47 -11.16 5.09 5.92
N SER A 48 -11.00 6.15 5.12
CA SER A 48 -10.21 6.07 3.87
C SER A 48 -8.72 5.85 4.18
N LYS A 49 -8.03 5.05 3.36
CA LYS A 49 -6.60 4.73 3.50
C LYS A 49 -5.85 5.14 2.26
N ILE A 50 -4.72 5.82 2.42
CA ILE A 50 -3.81 6.16 1.32
C ILE A 50 -2.66 5.16 1.36
N VAL A 51 -2.33 4.58 0.20
CA VAL A 51 -1.22 3.64 0.04
C VAL A 51 -0.24 4.14 -1.00
N GLN A 52 1.05 3.94 -0.76
CA GLN A 52 2.10 4.46 -1.62
C GLN A 52 2.64 3.39 -2.59
N PHE A 53 2.91 3.79 -3.83
CA PHE A 53 3.64 2.97 -4.80
C PHE A 53 5.07 2.73 -4.34
N THR A 54 5.51 1.48 -4.39
CA THR A 54 6.84 1.10 -3.88
C THR A 54 7.98 1.54 -4.79
N GLY A 55 7.71 1.71 -6.08
CA GLY A 55 8.75 1.84 -7.11
C GLY A 55 8.90 0.58 -7.97
N ASN A 56 8.33 -0.55 -7.53
CA ASN A 56 8.55 -1.85 -8.13
C ASN A 56 7.28 -2.49 -8.70
N LYS A 57 7.47 -3.57 -9.46
CA LYS A 57 6.40 -4.37 -10.05
C LYS A 57 6.54 -5.82 -9.61
N ASP A 58 5.42 -6.51 -9.50
CA ASP A 58 5.37 -7.94 -9.24
C ASP A 58 5.82 -8.73 -10.49
N LYS A 59 5.86 -10.07 -10.39
CA LYS A 59 6.29 -10.94 -11.48
C LYS A 59 5.46 -10.80 -12.78
N ASN A 60 4.23 -10.30 -12.66
CA ASN A 60 3.31 -10.08 -13.78
C ASN A 60 3.39 -8.63 -14.33
N GLY A 61 4.29 -7.80 -13.81
CA GLY A 61 4.48 -6.42 -14.24
C GLY A 61 3.46 -5.43 -13.64
N ILE A 62 2.70 -5.87 -12.63
CA ILE A 62 1.71 -5.07 -11.91
C ILE A 62 2.45 -4.24 -10.85
N GLU A 63 2.12 -2.95 -10.76
CA GLU A 63 2.73 -2.04 -9.78
C GLU A 63 2.39 -2.47 -8.34
N ILE A 64 3.41 -2.62 -7.50
CA ILE A 64 3.27 -2.98 -6.08
C ILE A 64 3.09 -1.72 -5.23
N TYR A 65 2.08 -1.73 -4.38
CA TYR A 65 1.76 -0.70 -3.40
C TYR A 65 1.90 -1.23 -1.97
N GLU A 66 2.00 -0.30 -1.03
CA GLU A 66 1.91 -0.61 0.39
C GLU A 66 0.66 -1.44 0.71
N GLY A 67 0.87 -2.50 1.48
CA GLY A 67 -0.17 -3.43 1.92
C GLY A 67 -0.52 -4.51 0.90
N ASP A 68 0.09 -4.53 -0.30
CA ASP A 68 -0.10 -5.64 -1.23
C ASP A 68 0.51 -6.93 -0.64
N PHE A 69 -0.18 -8.05 -0.81
CA PHE A 69 0.26 -9.35 -0.30
C PHE A 69 0.06 -10.48 -1.32
N ASP A 70 0.84 -11.56 -1.21
CA ASP A 70 0.72 -12.77 -2.03
C ASP A 70 -0.05 -13.91 -1.32
N SER A 71 -0.24 -15.05 -2.00
CA SER A 71 -0.97 -16.19 -1.44
C SER A 71 -0.32 -16.80 -0.20
N ASP A 72 0.98 -16.59 0.00
CA ASP A 72 1.76 -17.12 1.13
C ASP A 72 1.75 -16.15 2.33
N GLY A 73 1.16 -14.97 2.15
CA GLY A 73 1.04 -13.95 3.19
C GLY A 73 2.26 -13.04 3.29
N ASN A 74 3.19 -13.04 2.32
CA ASN A 74 4.21 -12.00 2.25
C ASN A 74 3.51 -10.69 1.92
N CYS A 75 3.60 -9.70 2.80
CA CYS A 75 2.91 -8.42 2.70
C CYS A 75 3.91 -7.26 2.66
N VAL A 76 3.71 -6.31 1.75
CA VAL A 76 4.68 -5.22 1.53
C VAL A 76 4.39 -4.05 2.46
N LEU A 77 5.28 -3.79 3.41
CA LEU A 77 5.15 -2.70 4.39
C LEU A 77 6.43 -1.86 4.47
N TRP A 78 6.29 -0.60 4.90
CA TRP A 78 7.45 0.24 5.19
C TRP A 78 8.08 -0.20 6.52
N CYS A 79 9.37 -0.49 6.51
CA CYS A 79 10.14 -0.80 7.70
C CYS A 79 11.04 0.38 8.07
N GLU A 80 10.81 0.98 9.23
CA GLU A 80 11.62 2.10 9.74
C GLU A 80 13.07 1.69 10.05
N ASN A 81 13.28 0.46 10.51
CA ASN A 81 14.63 -0.04 10.81
C ASN A 81 15.47 -0.22 9.54
N CYS A 82 14.84 -0.69 8.46
CA CYS A 82 15.49 -0.91 7.17
C CYS A 82 15.48 0.36 6.29
N ASN A 83 14.66 1.37 6.64
CA ASN A 83 14.40 2.57 5.84
C ASN A 83 13.94 2.23 4.40
N GLY A 84 13.06 1.24 4.27
CA GLY A 84 12.67 0.70 2.97
C GLY A 84 11.41 -0.14 3.01
N TRP A 85 10.91 -0.47 1.82
CA TRP A 85 9.84 -1.45 1.64
C TRP A 85 10.40 -2.85 1.90
N GLU A 86 9.76 -3.60 2.78
CA GLU A 86 10.15 -4.96 3.14
C GLU A 86 8.93 -5.88 3.17
N PHE A 87 9.16 -7.19 3.06
CA PHE A 87 8.11 -8.18 3.32
C PHE A 87 7.89 -8.36 4.82
N ALA A 88 6.63 -8.34 5.21
CA ALA A 88 6.07 -8.72 6.51
C ALA A 88 5.29 -10.02 6.35
N GLN A 89 5.04 -10.75 7.45
CA GLN A 89 4.13 -11.88 7.45
C GLN A 89 2.73 -11.42 7.82
N LEU A 90 1.78 -11.61 6.91
CA LEU A 90 0.36 -11.45 7.11
C LEU A 90 -0.30 -12.82 7.35
N ASP A 91 -1.20 -12.89 8.31
CA ASP A 91 -2.18 -13.98 8.39
C ASP A 91 -3.34 -13.68 7.43
N THR A 92 -3.39 -14.37 6.30
CA THR A 92 -4.29 -14.01 5.20
C THR A 92 -5.79 -14.02 5.52
N PRO A 93 -6.33 -14.89 6.42
CA PRO A 93 -7.74 -14.88 6.80
C PRO A 93 -8.11 -13.72 7.75
N THR A 94 -7.24 -13.37 8.70
CA THR A 94 -7.52 -12.32 9.70
C THR A 94 -7.04 -10.94 9.26
N LYS A 95 -6.09 -10.89 8.31
CA LYS A 95 -5.32 -9.71 7.92
C LYS A 95 -4.44 -9.12 9.02
N ASP A 96 -4.13 -9.90 10.05
CA ASP A 96 -3.21 -9.49 11.10
C ASP A 96 -1.76 -9.66 10.66
N ILE A 97 -0.90 -8.71 11.04
CA ILE A 97 0.55 -8.78 10.80
C ILE A 97 1.18 -9.59 11.93
N CYS A 98 1.66 -10.79 11.60
CA CYS A 98 2.32 -11.72 12.51
C CYS A 98 3.80 -11.36 12.72
N ILE A 99 4.48 -10.93 11.65
CA ILE A 99 5.88 -10.52 11.66
C ILE A 99 5.98 -9.20 10.89
N PRO A 100 6.41 -8.09 11.51
CA PRO A 100 6.38 -6.78 10.86
C PRO A 100 7.45 -6.58 9.79
N CYS A 101 8.52 -7.40 9.80
CA CYS A 101 9.59 -7.32 8.81
C CYS A 101 10.44 -8.60 8.84
N HIS A 102 10.41 -9.39 7.77
CA HIS A 102 11.21 -10.60 7.65
C HIS A 102 12.72 -10.32 7.55
N ARG A 103 13.12 -9.17 7.03
CA ARG A 103 14.53 -8.79 6.99
C ARG A 103 15.09 -8.58 8.40
N CYS A 104 14.32 -7.94 9.27
CA CYS A 104 14.71 -7.73 10.67
C CYS A 104 14.71 -9.04 11.49
N ASP A 105 13.85 -10.00 11.14
CA ASP A 105 13.69 -11.26 11.86
C ASP A 105 14.62 -12.37 11.35
N GLY A 106 14.90 -12.43 10.04
CA GLY A 106 15.47 -13.61 9.42
C GLY A 106 16.25 -13.41 8.11
N ASN A 107 16.72 -12.20 7.81
CA ASN A 107 17.50 -11.90 6.59
C ASN A 107 16.79 -12.28 5.27
N PHE A 108 15.47 -12.14 5.19
CA PHE A 108 14.70 -12.28 3.96
C PHE A 108 14.34 -10.90 3.42
N PHE A 109 14.88 -10.54 2.25
CA PHE A 109 14.87 -9.17 1.73
C PHE A 109 13.83 -9.04 0.62
N PHE A 110 13.10 -7.93 0.61
CA PHE A 110 12.11 -7.66 -0.42
C PHE A 110 12.69 -7.64 -1.83
N GLU A 111 13.82 -6.97 -2.04
CA GLU A 111 14.44 -6.83 -3.37
C GLU A 111 14.93 -8.17 -3.94
N ASP A 112 15.30 -9.13 -3.09
CA ASP A 112 15.82 -10.43 -3.50
C ASP A 112 14.69 -11.36 -3.98
N HIS A 113 13.47 -11.17 -3.47
CA HIS A 113 12.34 -12.09 -3.68
C HIS A 113 11.18 -11.49 -4.49
N ILE A 114 11.28 -10.22 -4.89
CA ILE A 114 10.23 -9.52 -5.62
C ILE A 114 9.87 -10.15 -6.97
N ASN A 115 10.82 -10.84 -7.61
CA ASN A 115 10.59 -11.49 -8.90
C ASN A 115 9.71 -12.73 -8.80
N ASP A 116 9.53 -13.28 -7.60
CA ASP A 116 8.64 -14.42 -7.33
C ASP A 116 7.27 -13.97 -6.79
N PHE A 117 7.19 -12.72 -6.32
CA PHE A 117 6.00 -12.12 -5.74
C PHE A 117 4.89 -11.94 -6.78
N GLU A 118 3.68 -12.40 -6.45
CA GLU A 118 2.46 -12.21 -7.23
C GLU A 118 1.38 -11.65 -6.33
N ILE A 119 0.85 -10.48 -6.68
CA ILE A 119 -0.15 -9.81 -5.86
C ILE A 119 -1.44 -10.63 -5.87
N ALA A 120 -1.85 -11.09 -4.70
CA ALA A 120 -3.12 -11.78 -4.46
C ALA A 120 -4.21 -10.83 -3.91
N GLY A 121 -3.81 -9.73 -3.27
CA GLY A 121 -4.73 -8.71 -2.75
C GLY A 121 -4.00 -7.61 -1.99
N ASN A 122 -4.76 -6.75 -1.32
CA ASN A 122 -4.24 -5.70 -0.44
C ASN A 122 -4.88 -5.77 0.95
N ILE A 123 -4.15 -5.44 2.02
CA ILE A 123 -4.66 -5.53 3.40
C ILE A 123 -5.93 -4.72 3.66
N PHE A 124 -6.24 -3.73 2.82
CA PHE A 124 -7.45 -2.93 2.94
C PHE A 124 -8.65 -3.48 2.15
N SER A 125 -8.43 -4.40 1.21
CA SER A 125 -9.46 -4.97 0.32
C SER A 125 -10.13 -6.21 0.87
#